data_AF-A0A7S2FGJ1-F1
#
_entry.id   AF-A0A7S2FGJ1-F1
#
_cell.length_a   1.000
_cell.length_b   1.000
_cell.length_c   1.000
_cell.angle_alpha   90.00
_cell.angle_beta   90.00
_cell.angle_gamma   90.00
#
_symmetry.space_group_name_H-M   'P 1'
#
loop_
_entity.id
_entity.type
_entity.pdbx_description
1 polymer ?
#
loop_
_entity_poly.entity_id
_entity_poly.type
_entity_poly.pdbx_seq_one_letter_code
_entity_poly.pdbx_strand_id
1 'polypeptide(L)'
;GGSSSSSSSGSDKPAPKERTLVRDNAILREFDDSDSPDLLVLYHHFRDRSVDCFNAGEYHQQMLRYYEKDINVVEVVPRKVGNNDYLLVCLRHKQPDQNSLCEVAFQVMRQFVGISMLVKRRCFVCNAPTTKKCGQCACACFCSKECLKKGWPQHKALCQKIKASAPPRVETESVHVELG
;
A
#
# COMPACT_ATOMS: atom_id res chain seq x y z
N GLY A 1 -1.52 -25.21 63.47
CA GLY A 1 -0.25 -24.66 62.98
C GLY A 1 -0.27 -24.59 61.48
N GLY A 2 0.32 -23.55 60.89
CA GLY A 2 0.67 -23.52 59.47
C GLY A 2 -0.25 -22.70 58.58
N SER A 3 -0.01 -21.39 58.55
CA SER A 3 -0.36 -20.47 57.47
C SER A 3 0.25 -20.93 56.13
N SER A 4 -0.36 -20.56 54.99
CA SER A 4 0.32 -19.83 53.89
C SER A 4 -0.64 -19.53 52.73
N SER A 5 -0.67 -18.25 52.40
CA SER A 5 -1.26 -17.53 51.28
C SER A 5 -0.58 -17.86 49.95
N SER A 6 -1.27 -17.67 48.82
CA SER A 6 -0.78 -16.80 47.72
C SER A 6 -1.79 -16.67 46.58
N SER A 7 -1.72 -15.49 45.97
CA SER A 7 -2.66 -14.83 45.07
C SER A 7 -2.27 -15.00 43.59
N SER A 8 -3.10 -14.40 42.72
CA SER A 8 -2.77 -13.78 41.41
C SER A 8 -3.37 -14.54 40.20
N SER A 9 -4.39 -14.00 39.53
CA SER A 9 -4.36 -12.94 38.49
C SER A 9 -3.89 -13.46 37.13
N GLY A 10 -4.76 -13.36 36.11
CA GLY A 10 -4.40 -13.64 34.72
C GLY A 10 -5.62 -13.69 33.80
N SER A 11 -6.27 -12.54 33.52
CA SER A 11 -6.18 -11.87 32.21
C SER A 11 -7.35 -12.20 31.27
N ASP A 12 -8.52 -11.64 31.58
CA ASP A 12 -9.54 -11.37 30.56
C ASP A 12 -8.95 -10.42 29.52
N LYS A 13 -8.65 -10.93 28.32
CA LYS A 13 -8.30 -10.07 27.17
C LYS A 13 -9.60 -9.43 26.68
N PRO A 14 -9.73 -8.09 26.66
CA PRO A 14 -10.89 -7.47 26.04
C PRO A 14 -10.89 -7.77 24.54
N ALA A 15 -12.07 -8.13 24.02
CA ALA A 15 -12.30 -8.31 22.59
C ALA A 15 -11.85 -7.07 21.80
N PRO A 16 -11.25 -7.25 20.60
CA PRO A 16 -10.83 -6.12 19.79
C PRO A 16 -12.06 -5.27 19.42
N LYS A 17 -12.09 -4.05 19.95
CA LYS A 17 -13.16 -3.09 19.70
C LYS A 17 -13.14 -2.63 18.24
N GLU A 18 -14.34 -2.56 17.71
CA GLU A 18 -14.75 -2.13 16.38
C GLU A 18 -14.08 -0.81 15.98
N ARG A 19 -13.29 -0.85 14.90
CA ARG A 19 -12.52 0.31 14.43
C ARG A 19 -13.40 1.17 13.54
N THR A 20 -13.76 2.35 14.05
CA THR A 20 -14.47 3.38 13.29
C THR A 20 -13.53 4.56 13.15
N LEU A 21 -12.93 4.76 11.97
CA LEU A 21 -12.03 5.88 11.73
C LEU A 21 -12.82 7.04 11.13
N VAL A 22 -12.78 8.19 11.82
CA VAL A 22 -13.35 9.46 11.37
C VAL A 22 -12.26 10.24 10.61
N ARG A 23 -12.69 10.94 9.54
CA ARG A 23 -11.86 11.68 8.57
C ARG A 23 -10.80 12.60 9.21
N ASP A 24 -9.53 12.21 9.11
CA ASP A 24 -8.32 13.05 9.28
C ASP A 24 -7.10 12.31 8.68
N ASN A 25 -5.99 13.02 8.41
CA ASN A 25 -4.66 12.46 8.12
C ASN A 25 -4.17 11.44 9.17
N ALA A 26 -4.88 11.31 10.30
CA ALA A 26 -4.73 10.26 11.30
C ALA A 26 -4.62 8.86 10.68
N ILE A 27 -5.38 8.55 9.62
CA ILE A 27 -5.33 7.22 8.98
C ILE A 27 -3.95 6.94 8.35
N LEU A 28 -3.36 7.95 7.70
CA LEU A 28 -2.00 7.83 7.16
C LEU A 28 -0.97 7.73 8.29
N ARG A 29 -1.14 8.47 9.38
CA ARG A 29 -0.27 8.33 10.56
C ARG A 29 -0.37 6.94 11.17
N GLU A 30 -1.57 6.38 11.33
CA GLU A 30 -1.78 5.03 11.84
C GLU A 30 -1.12 3.97 10.96
N PHE A 31 -1.18 4.15 9.63
CA PHE A 31 -0.48 3.27 8.72
C PHE A 31 1.04 3.44 8.81
N ASP A 32 1.54 4.66 8.87
CA ASP A 32 2.97 5.01 8.89
C ASP A 32 3.65 4.59 10.18
N ASP A 33 3.03 4.90 11.32
CA ASP A 33 3.51 4.60 12.68
C ASP A 33 3.18 3.16 13.09
N SER A 34 2.68 2.33 12.17
CA SER A 34 2.49 0.90 12.43
C SER A 34 3.83 0.20 12.68
N ASP A 35 3.92 -0.54 13.80
CA ASP A 35 5.07 -1.38 14.14
C ASP A 35 5.28 -2.57 13.19
N SER A 36 4.33 -2.84 12.29
CA SER A 36 4.42 -3.98 11.37
C SER A 36 5.24 -3.63 10.13
N PRO A 37 6.47 -4.15 10.00
CA PRO A 37 7.29 -3.88 8.81
C PRO A 37 6.73 -4.53 7.54
N ASP A 38 5.83 -5.50 7.70
CA ASP A 38 5.23 -6.29 6.62
C ASP A 38 3.94 -5.68 6.07
N LEU A 39 3.32 -4.72 6.78
CA LEU A 39 2.20 -3.95 6.22
C LEU A 39 2.75 -2.87 5.28
N LEU A 40 2.60 -3.12 3.98
CA LEU A 40 3.23 -2.33 2.93
C LEU A 40 2.27 -1.47 2.13
N VAL A 41 0.99 -1.83 2.06
CA VAL A 41 0.04 -1.13 1.20
C VAL A 41 -1.20 -0.73 1.97
N LEU A 42 -1.68 0.48 1.75
CA LEU A 42 -2.92 1.02 2.28
C LEU A 42 -3.93 1.23 1.16
N TYR A 43 -5.16 0.77 1.34
CA TYR A 43 -6.27 1.01 0.44
C TYR A 43 -7.50 1.46 1.22
N HIS A 44 -8.12 2.58 0.83
CA HIS A 44 -9.36 3.06 1.44
C HIS A 44 -10.56 2.76 0.55
N HIS A 45 -11.59 2.18 1.15
CA HIS A 45 -12.82 1.82 0.50
C HIS A 45 -13.79 3.00 0.52
N PHE A 46 -14.20 3.46 -0.66
CA PHE A 46 -15.13 4.59 -0.73
C PHE A 46 -16.53 4.25 -0.17
N ARG A 47 -16.99 3.01 -0.36
CA ARG A 47 -18.37 2.58 -0.08
C ARG A 47 -18.70 2.59 1.42
N ASP A 48 -17.79 2.08 2.23
CA ASP A 48 -17.97 1.84 3.67
C ASP A 48 -16.98 2.66 4.53
N ARG A 49 -16.10 3.44 3.89
CA ARG A 49 -15.02 4.21 4.54
C ARG A 49 -14.08 3.33 5.38
N SER A 50 -13.98 2.05 5.03
CA SER A 50 -13.03 1.15 5.66
C SER A 50 -11.66 1.26 5.02
N VAL A 51 -10.67 0.68 5.67
CA VAL A 51 -9.28 0.67 5.20
C VAL A 51 -8.73 -0.74 5.29
N ASP A 52 -8.16 -1.18 4.19
CA ASP A 52 -7.40 -2.42 4.12
C ASP A 52 -5.89 -2.10 4.10
N CYS A 53 -5.14 -2.90 4.85
CA CYS A 53 -3.69 -2.89 4.81
C CYS A 53 -3.22 -4.25 4.30
N PHE A 54 -2.27 -4.25 3.36
CA PHE A 54 -1.76 -5.48 2.74
C PHE A 54 -0.26 -5.62 2.94
N ASN A 55 0.18 -6.85 3.18
CA ASN A 55 1.56 -7.24 2.90
C ASN A 55 1.81 -7.40 1.40
N ALA A 56 3.05 -7.73 1.03
CA ALA A 56 3.44 -7.88 -0.37
C ALA A 56 2.56 -8.90 -1.12
N GLY A 57 2.33 -10.08 -0.52
CA GLY A 57 1.59 -11.16 -1.15
C GLY A 57 0.09 -10.86 -1.30
N GLU A 58 -0.52 -10.30 -0.26
CA GLU A 58 -1.91 -9.85 -0.28
C GLU A 58 -2.12 -8.74 -1.32
N TYR A 59 -1.19 -7.80 -1.42
CA TYR A 59 -1.20 -6.78 -2.45
C TYR A 59 -1.14 -7.40 -3.85
N HIS A 60 -0.25 -8.37 -4.10
CA HIS A 60 -0.19 -9.04 -5.40
C HIS A 60 -1.51 -9.70 -5.76
N GLN A 61 -2.13 -10.43 -4.82
CA GLN A 61 -3.42 -11.09 -5.03
C GLN A 61 -4.53 -10.08 -5.30
N GLN A 62 -4.60 -9.00 -4.52
CA GLN A 62 -5.61 -7.97 -4.70
C GLN A 62 -5.47 -7.27 -6.05
N MET A 63 -4.25 -6.98 -6.47
CA MET A 63 -3.98 -6.39 -7.79
C MET A 63 -4.40 -7.35 -8.91
N LEU A 64 -4.13 -8.65 -8.80
CA LEU A 64 -4.59 -9.63 -9.80
C LEU A 64 -6.12 -9.66 -9.93
N ARG A 65 -6.85 -9.60 -8.80
CA ARG A 65 -8.33 -9.50 -8.79
C ARG A 65 -8.83 -8.22 -9.47
N TYR A 66 -8.11 -7.10 -9.35
CA TYR A 66 -8.44 -5.89 -10.09
C TYR A 66 -8.28 -6.08 -11.60
N TYR A 67 -7.18 -6.69 -12.05
CA TYR A 67 -6.98 -6.98 -13.47
C TYR A 67 -8.01 -7.97 -14.04
N GLU A 68 -8.51 -8.92 -13.25
CA GLU A 68 -9.61 -9.82 -13.65
C GLU A 68 -10.93 -9.06 -13.89
N LYS A 69 -11.09 -7.89 -13.26
CA LYS A 69 -12.25 -7.01 -13.40
C LYS A 69 -11.99 -5.81 -14.30
N ASP A 70 -11.02 -5.91 -15.21
CA ASP A 70 -10.65 -4.82 -16.13
C ASP A 70 -10.23 -3.50 -15.44
N ILE A 71 -9.78 -3.58 -14.19
CA ILE A 71 -9.20 -2.46 -13.44
C ILE A 71 -7.68 -2.52 -13.58
N ASN A 72 -7.13 -1.62 -14.38
CA ASN A 72 -5.72 -1.62 -14.76
C ASN A 72 -4.97 -0.48 -14.08
N VAL A 73 -3.68 -0.68 -13.82
CA VAL A 73 -2.80 0.41 -13.38
C VAL A 73 -2.65 1.39 -14.53
N VAL A 74 -2.95 2.65 -14.29
CA VAL A 74 -2.82 3.73 -15.27
C VAL A 74 -1.67 4.66 -14.94
N GLU A 75 -1.32 4.77 -13.67
CA GLU A 75 -0.32 5.73 -13.21
C GLU A 75 0.33 5.26 -11.91
N VAL A 76 1.62 5.53 -11.76
CA VAL A 76 2.36 5.32 -10.51
C VAL A 76 3.05 6.61 -10.16
N VAL A 77 2.71 7.15 -9.00
CA VAL A 77 3.11 8.49 -8.60
C VAL A 77 3.92 8.44 -7.30
N PRO A 78 5.19 8.86 -7.31
CA PRO A 78 5.96 9.03 -6.09
C PRO A 78 5.28 10.05 -5.16
N ARG A 79 5.19 9.71 -3.87
CA ARG A 79 4.63 10.58 -2.83
C ARG A 79 5.49 10.53 -1.59
N LYS A 80 5.61 11.68 -0.93
CA LYS A 80 6.19 11.80 0.40
C LYS A 80 5.06 12.14 1.36
N VAL A 81 4.89 11.34 2.40
CA VAL A 81 3.92 11.57 3.47
C VAL A 81 4.73 11.58 4.76
N GLY A 82 4.78 12.74 5.43
CA GLY A 82 5.72 12.96 6.53
C GLY A 82 7.17 12.68 6.11
N ASN A 83 7.82 11.75 6.80
CA ASN A 83 9.21 11.33 6.54
C ASN A 83 9.31 10.06 5.68
N ASN A 84 8.18 9.51 5.25
CA ASN A 84 8.12 8.24 4.54
C ASN A 84 7.88 8.45 3.04
N ASP A 85 8.51 7.59 2.24
CA ASP A 85 8.31 7.59 0.79
C ASP A 85 7.34 6.48 0.35
N TYR A 86 6.48 6.84 -0.59
CA TYR A 86 5.40 6.02 -1.10
C TYR A 86 5.35 6.04 -2.62
N LEU A 87 4.66 5.04 -3.15
CA LEU A 87 4.13 5.02 -4.50
C LEU A 87 2.60 5.05 -4.37
N LEU A 88 1.97 6.10 -4.86
CA LEU A 88 0.54 6.12 -5.10
C LEU A 88 0.27 5.38 -6.42
N VAL A 89 -0.18 4.13 -6.32
CA VAL A 89 -0.53 3.29 -7.46
C VAL A 89 -1.97 3.56 -7.81
N CYS A 90 -2.20 4.15 -8.98
CA CYS A 90 -3.50 4.58 -9.47
C CYS A 90 -4.02 3.58 -10.50
N LEU A 91 -5.21 3.05 -10.25
CA LEU A 91 -5.92 2.12 -11.11
C LEU A 91 -7.23 2.68 -11.62
N ARG A 92 -7.63 2.29 -12.83
CA ARG A 92 -8.94 2.61 -13.41
C ARG A 92 -9.57 1.40 -14.06
N HIS A 93 -10.88 1.30 -13.91
CA HIS A 93 -11.71 0.44 -14.72
C HIS A 93 -11.71 0.95 -16.18
N LYS A 94 -11.67 0.03 -17.15
CA LYS A 94 -11.72 0.36 -18.59
C LYS A 94 -12.96 1.17 -18.97
N GLN A 95 -14.10 0.89 -18.34
CA GLN A 95 -15.33 1.65 -18.50
C GLN A 95 -15.31 2.88 -17.57
N PRO A 96 -15.31 4.12 -18.10
CA PRO A 96 -15.11 5.34 -17.31
C PRO A 96 -16.14 5.57 -16.19
N ASP A 97 -17.40 5.22 -16.45
CA ASP A 97 -18.55 5.32 -15.55
C ASP A 97 -18.45 4.46 -14.28
N GLN A 98 -17.63 3.41 -14.32
CA GLN A 98 -17.34 2.59 -13.14
C GLN A 98 -16.27 3.18 -12.22
N ASN A 99 -15.64 4.30 -12.59
CA ASN A 99 -14.61 4.93 -11.76
C ASN A 99 -15.25 5.99 -10.85
N SER A 100 -15.09 5.81 -9.54
CA SER A 100 -15.52 6.79 -8.53
C SER A 100 -14.37 7.73 -8.12
N LEU A 101 -14.70 8.87 -7.49
CA LEU A 101 -13.67 9.71 -6.88
C LEU A 101 -12.92 8.94 -5.79
N CYS A 102 -11.59 9.05 -5.78
CA CYS A 102 -10.74 8.34 -4.83
C CYS A 102 -10.36 9.22 -3.63
N GLU A 103 -10.80 8.85 -2.43
CA GLU A 103 -10.50 9.59 -1.19
C GLU A 103 -9.01 9.49 -0.78
N VAL A 104 -8.33 8.36 -0.97
CA VAL A 104 -6.87 8.24 -0.65
C VAL A 104 -6.07 9.25 -1.47
N ALA A 105 -6.36 9.36 -2.77
CA ALA A 105 -5.69 10.32 -3.63
C ALA A 105 -5.88 11.75 -3.10
N PHE A 106 -7.08 12.08 -2.62
CA PHE A 106 -7.38 13.40 -2.07
C PHE A 106 -6.61 13.68 -0.78
N GLN A 107 -6.47 12.67 0.10
CA GLN A 107 -5.65 12.79 1.32
C GLN A 107 -4.17 13.06 1.00
N VAL A 108 -3.67 12.56 -0.12
CA VAL A 108 -2.33 12.89 -0.64
C VAL A 108 -2.34 14.07 -1.63
N MET A 109 -3.32 14.96 -1.51
CA MET A 109 -3.48 16.21 -2.27
C MET A 109 -3.54 16.02 -3.80
N ARG A 110 -4.15 14.92 -4.27
CA ARG A 110 -4.35 14.62 -5.69
C ARG A 110 -5.82 14.33 -5.97
N GLN A 111 -6.39 14.98 -6.98
CA GLN A 111 -7.69 14.55 -7.51
C GLN A 111 -7.48 13.35 -8.43
N PHE A 112 -8.17 12.25 -8.15
CA PHE A 112 -8.12 11.05 -8.98
C PHE A 112 -9.48 10.34 -8.98
N VAL A 113 -9.91 9.94 -10.17
CA VAL A 113 -11.11 9.10 -10.37
C VAL A 113 -10.63 7.69 -10.72
N GLY A 114 -11.01 6.72 -9.89
CA GLY A 114 -10.55 5.34 -9.90
C GLY A 114 -10.23 4.82 -8.50
N ILE A 115 -9.36 3.81 -8.44
CA ILE A 115 -8.83 3.24 -7.20
C ILE A 115 -7.39 3.71 -7.03
N SER A 116 -7.00 4.16 -5.84
CA SER A 116 -5.59 4.36 -5.54
C SER A 116 -5.18 3.60 -4.29
N MET A 117 -3.98 3.05 -4.34
CA MET A 117 -3.35 2.31 -3.26
C MET A 117 -2.04 2.99 -2.91
N LEU A 118 -1.80 3.25 -1.63
CA LEU A 118 -0.58 3.87 -1.16
C LEU A 118 0.41 2.77 -0.74
N VAL A 119 1.48 2.60 -1.51
CA VAL A 119 2.46 1.53 -1.33
C VAL A 119 3.74 2.10 -0.69
N LYS A 120 4.11 1.67 0.51
CA LYS A 120 5.38 2.01 1.17
C LYS A 120 6.56 1.64 0.27
N ARG A 121 7.56 2.51 0.15
CA ARG A 121 8.82 2.23 -0.56
C ARG A 121 9.75 1.36 0.29
N ARG A 122 9.34 0.11 0.50
CA ARG A 122 10.09 -0.93 1.18
C ARG A 122 10.17 -2.19 0.33
N CYS A 123 11.21 -2.97 0.54
CA CYS A 123 11.42 -4.21 -0.20
C CYS A 123 10.30 -5.22 0.10
N PHE A 124 9.65 -5.76 -0.93
CA PHE A 124 8.55 -6.73 -0.81
C PHE A 124 9.00 -8.12 -0.30
N VAL A 125 10.26 -8.28 0.08
CA VAL A 125 10.84 -9.56 0.50
C VAL A 125 11.48 -9.47 1.88
N CYS A 126 12.21 -8.39 2.17
CA CYS A 126 12.90 -8.21 3.44
C CYS A 126 12.48 -6.95 4.19
N ASN A 127 11.52 -6.19 3.65
CA ASN A 127 10.95 -4.98 4.23
C ASN A 127 11.95 -3.84 4.49
N ALA A 128 13.20 -3.97 4.03
CA ALA A 128 14.19 -2.90 4.08
C ALA A 128 13.72 -1.68 3.26
N PRO A 129 13.89 -0.44 3.76
CA PRO A 129 13.62 0.78 2.99
C PRO A 129 14.38 0.76 1.66
N THR A 130 13.73 1.20 0.57
CA THR A 130 14.39 1.23 -0.73
C THR A 130 13.76 2.20 -1.70
N THR A 131 14.59 2.90 -2.46
CA THR A 131 14.13 3.72 -3.60
C THR A 131 13.96 2.90 -4.88
N LYS A 132 14.43 1.65 -4.90
CA LYS A 132 14.43 0.78 -6.08
C LYS A 132 13.07 0.13 -6.28
N LYS A 133 12.51 0.34 -7.47
CA LYS A 133 11.26 -0.26 -7.94
C LYS A 133 11.52 -1.23 -9.10
N CYS A 134 10.59 -2.13 -9.34
CA CYS A 134 10.62 -3.01 -10.50
C CYS A 134 10.60 -2.17 -11.78
N GLY A 135 11.64 -2.29 -12.61
CA GLY A 135 11.78 -1.47 -13.83
C GLY A 135 10.75 -1.75 -14.91
N GLN A 136 9.95 -2.82 -14.80
CA GLN A 136 8.91 -3.16 -15.77
C GLN A 136 7.54 -2.61 -15.39
N CYS A 137 7.12 -2.80 -14.14
CA CYS A 137 5.76 -2.40 -13.71
C CYS A 137 5.72 -1.16 -12.81
N ALA A 138 6.86 -0.76 -12.22
CA ALA A 138 6.97 0.31 -11.21
C ALA A 138 6.11 0.16 -9.93
N CYS A 139 5.28 -0.89 -9.81
CA CYS A 139 4.29 -1.07 -8.73
C CYS A 139 4.77 -1.93 -7.56
N ALA A 140 6.03 -2.39 -7.58
CA ALA A 140 6.62 -3.22 -6.52
C ALA A 140 8.07 -2.80 -6.28
N CYS A 141 8.53 -2.93 -5.03
CA CYS A 141 9.84 -2.45 -4.59
C CYS A 141 10.74 -3.61 -4.17
N PHE A 142 12.00 -3.58 -4.60
CA PHE A 142 13.01 -4.61 -4.29
C PHE A 142 14.36 -3.95 -4.06
N CYS A 143 14.96 -4.12 -2.88
CA CYS A 143 16.21 -3.45 -2.53
C CYS A 143 17.44 -3.97 -3.31
N SER A 144 17.36 -5.19 -3.86
CA SER A 144 18.45 -5.84 -4.58
C SER A 144 17.96 -6.79 -5.67
N LYS A 145 18.87 -7.21 -6.55
CA LYS A 145 18.58 -8.23 -7.57
C LYS A 145 18.28 -9.58 -6.93
N GLU A 146 18.90 -9.92 -5.80
CA GLU A 146 18.59 -11.15 -5.06
C GLU A 146 17.16 -11.11 -4.52
N CYS A 147 16.72 -10.00 -3.92
CA CYS A 147 15.35 -9.83 -3.45
C CYS A 147 14.35 -9.89 -4.61
N LEU A 148 14.65 -9.25 -5.75
CA LEU A 148 13.80 -9.37 -6.94
C LEU A 148 13.69 -10.82 -7.40
N LYS A 149 14.80 -11.57 -7.48
CA LYS A 149 14.79 -12.99 -7.86
C LYS A 149 13.99 -13.84 -6.88
N LYS A 150 14.13 -13.59 -5.57
CA LYS A 150 13.39 -14.30 -4.52
C LYS A 150 11.89 -14.01 -4.54
N GLY A 151 11.51 -12.75 -4.76
CA GLY A 151 10.10 -12.33 -4.85
C GLY A 151 9.47 -12.57 -6.24
N TRP A 152 10.28 -12.89 -7.26
CA TRP A 152 9.81 -13.04 -8.64
C TRP A 152 8.69 -14.06 -8.81
N PRO A 153 8.69 -15.26 -8.19
CA PRO A 153 7.61 -16.23 -8.37
C PRO A 153 6.22 -15.66 -8.02
N GLN A 154 6.13 -14.82 -6.98
CA GLN A 154 4.88 -14.17 -6.58
C GLN A 154 4.58 -12.92 -7.44
N HIS A 155 5.61 -12.16 -7.80
CA HIS A 155 5.46 -10.90 -8.53
C HIS A 155 5.19 -11.08 -10.04
N LYS A 156 5.71 -12.14 -10.66
CA LYS A 156 5.78 -12.33 -12.12
C LYS A 156 4.43 -12.16 -12.81
N ALA A 157 3.39 -12.83 -12.30
CA ALA A 157 2.07 -12.80 -12.91
C ALA A 157 1.50 -11.37 -12.98
N LEU A 158 1.57 -10.64 -11.86
CA LEU A 158 1.12 -9.25 -11.83
C LEU A 158 1.98 -8.35 -12.72
N CYS A 159 3.31 -8.51 -12.66
CA CYS A 159 4.24 -7.70 -13.45
C CYS A 159 3.95 -7.82 -14.96
N GLN A 160 3.69 -9.05 -15.42
CA GLN A 160 3.35 -9.32 -16.82
C GLN A 160 2.00 -8.68 -17.22
N LYS A 161 0.98 -8.72 -16.35
CA LYS A 161 -0.30 -8.05 -16.62
C LYS A 161 -0.14 -6.54 -16.74
N ILE A 162 0.59 -5.90 -15.81
CA ILE A 162 0.85 -4.45 -15.86
C ILE A 162 1.65 -4.06 -17.11
N LYS A 163 2.63 -4.88 -17.51
CA LYS A 163 3.42 -4.65 -18.72
C LYS A 163 2.60 -4.83 -20.01
N ALA A 164 1.63 -5.74 -20.00
CA ALA A 164 0.78 -6.04 -21.15
C ALA A 164 -0.36 -5.02 -21.32
N SER A 165 -0.89 -4.47 -20.22
CA SER A 165 -1.65 -3.22 -20.27
C SER A 165 -0.72 -2.08 -20.70
N ALA A 166 -1.27 -1.02 -21.30
CA ALA A 166 -0.46 0.16 -21.63
C ALA A 166 0.41 0.54 -20.40
N PRO A 167 1.72 0.75 -20.58
CA PRO A 167 2.63 0.94 -19.46
C PRO A 167 2.15 2.12 -18.63
N PRO A 168 2.14 2.00 -17.29
CA PRO A 168 1.62 3.05 -16.45
C PRO A 168 2.46 4.31 -16.63
N ARG A 169 1.81 5.48 -16.66
CA ARG A 169 2.54 6.74 -16.60
C ARG A 169 3.26 6.80 -15.25
N VAL A 170 4.59 6.87 -15.29
CA VAL A 170 5.38 7.06 -14.08
C VAL A 170 5.73 8.53 -14.01
N GLU A 171 5.16 9.25 -13.04
CA GLU A 171 5.62 10.60 -12.75
C GLU A 171 7.07 10.49 -12.22
N THR A 172 8.00 11.16 -12.90
CA THR A 172 9.36 11.31 -12.41
C THR A 172 9.34 12.22 -11.18
N GLU A 173 10.05 11.82 -10.11
CA GLU A 173 10.30 12.70 -8.97
C GLU A 173 10.92 13.99 -9.52
N SER A 174 10.18 15.11 -9.50
CA SER A 174 10.75 16.41 -9.86
C SER A 174 11.85 16.68 -8.84
N VAL A 175 13.10 16.60 -9.28
CA VAL A 175 14.22 17.12 -8.51
C VAL A 175 13.96 18.62 -8.43
N HIS A 176 13.50 19.12 -7.28
CA HIS A 176 13.70 20.54 -6.99
C HIS A 176 15.21 20.73 -6.92
N VAL A 177 15.78 21.20 -8.03
CA VAL A 177 17.11 21.80 -8.02
C VAL A 177 16.90 23.12 -7.30
N GLU A 178 17.24 23.20 -6.02
CA GLU A 178 17.49 24.49 -5.39
C GLU A 178 18.65 25.13 -6.16
N LEU A 179 18.32 26.17 -6.94
CA LEU A 179 19.30 27.06 -7.52
C LEU A 179 19.73 28.04 -6.44
N GLY A 180 21.00 27.95 -6.01
CA GLY A 180 21.76 29.04 -5.40
C GLY A 180 21.61 29.20 -3.89
#